data_AF-A0A6A7FY82-F1
#
_entry.id   AF-A0A6A7FY82-F1
#
_cell.length_a   1.000
_cell.length_b   1.000
_cell.length_c   1.000
_cell.angle_alpha   90.00
_cell.angle_beta   90.00
_cell.angle_gamma   90.00
#
_symmetry.space_group_name_H-M   'P 1'
#
loop_
_entity.id
_entity.type
_entity.pdbx_description
1 polymer ?
#
loop_
_entity_poly.entity_id
_entity_poly.type
_entity_poly.pdbx_seq_one_letter_code
_entity_poly.pdbx_strand_id
1 'polypeptide(L)'
;MMASINATLPIKISVIEELAVVWSLETVQVLREHRVTGVMDGALPEQPNQNRTRGLPMVLGKEAVTLLQDIAVIELVHYPDLNNSPSDKMDILQVAMEKGDFSKQRNRYIEDRKRHMMKHSDKILASAKKKNAKLAKDNPKRIPENKLTIENIISDKVKDLKLPGRGSLVVQIHMEYPFINDLKSVPVRWNYPITEREIMAYLVYRDLWQKGYWVVSGTECSLDFLLYKGDPMMVHACLGVKVVASDIDTNTSDATSIFDKLKLTNNDCKEKSTETPIKTTNNTITKSNDIIKDYACKPDAEKQSYINSNVKHLRVPIIPAEGEAVGGKSIFANPGISIEKMVGLVRMNGIAKRNLLLAYVQRNGTITYHTIKWNGFEFGGVKLPS
;
A
#
# COMPACT_ATOMS: atom_id res chain seq x y z
N MET A 1 -25.02 8.87 -10.12
CA MET A 1 -24.59 9.59 -11.32
C MET A 1 -23.23 9.00 -11.69
N MET A 2 -23.20 8.05 -12.64
CA MET A 2 -21.97 7.33 -12.98
C MET A 2 -21.07 8.23 -13.80
N ALA A 3 -19.94 8.63 -13.20
CA ALA A 3 -18.90 9.35 -13.92
C ALA A 3 -18.33 8.40 -14.98
N SER A 4 -18.48 8.86 -16.23
CA SER A 4 -17.80 8.36 -17.42
C SER A 4 -16.33 8.07 -17.10
N ILE A 5 -15.92 6.81 -17.26
CA ILE A 5 -14.53 6.36 -17.22
C ILE A 5 -13.85 6.96 -18.46
N ASN A 6 -13.33 8.19 -18.33
CA ASN A 6 -12.32 8.67 -19.25
C ASN A 6 -11.18 7.66 -19.22
N ALA A 7 -10.64 7.30 -20.39
CA ALA A 7 -9.48 6.42 -20.51
C ALA A 7 -8.25 7.11 -19.90
N THR A 8 -8.17 7.09 -18.57
CA THR A 8 -7.02 7.52 -17.80
C THR A 8 -5.93 6.48 -18.00
N LEU A 9 -4.72 6.94 -18.33
CA LEU A 9 -3.55 6.09 -18.39
C LEU A 9 -3.44 5.28 -17.08
N PRO A 10 -2.95 4.02 -17.13
CA PRO A 10 -2.77 3.21 -15.93
C PRO A 10 -1.89 3.94 -14.91
N ILE A 11 -2.22 3.78 -13.63
CA ILE A 11 -1.46 4.43 -12.57
C ILE A 11 -0.12 3.71 -12.39
N LYS A 12 0.98 4.46 -12.41
CA LYS A 12 2.30 3.91 -12.16
C LYS A 12 2.49 3.57 -10.69
N ILE A 13 2.83 2.32 -10.41
CA ILE A 13 3.16 1.82 -9.07
C ILE A 13 4.62 1.37 -9.07
N SER A 14 5.38 1.87 -8.10
CA SER A 14 6.80 1.57 -8.01
C SER A 14 7.03 0.16 -7.46
N VAL A 15 7.96 -0.58 -8.06
CA VAL A 15 8.43 -1.87 -7.55
C VAL A 15 9.86 -1.72 -7.03
N ILE A 16 10.04 -2.08 -5.76
CA ILE A 16 11.33 -2.06 -5.05
C ILE A 16 11.50 -3.44 -4.41
N GLU A 17 12.56 -4.17 -4.78
CA GLU A 17 12.91 -5.48 -4.17
C GLU A 17 11.71 -6.45 -4.04
N GLU A 18 10.86 -6.52 -5.09
CA GLU A 18 9.61 -7.31 -5.16
C GLU A 18 8.37 -6.76 -4.42
N LEU A 19 8.47 -5.60 -3.78
CA LEU A 19 7.34 -4.92 -3.16
C LEU A 19 6.77 -3.86 -4.09
N ALA A 20 5.45 -3.93 -4.33
CA ALA A 20 4.73 -2.87 -5.01
C ALA A 20 4.33 -1.80 -3.98
N VAL A 21 4.93 -0.62 -4.12
CA VAL A 21 4.82 0.48 -3.16
C VAL A 21 4.15 1.68 -3.80
N VAL A 22 3.24 2.28 -3.03
CA VAL A 22 2.48 3.48 -3.41
C VAL A 22 2.96 4.63 -2.55
N TRP A 23 3.45 5.67 -3.22
CA TRP A 23 3.99 6.85 -2.55
C TRP A 23 3.05 8.05 -2.59
N SER A 24 1.92 8.02 -3.31
CA SER A 24 0.98 9.13 -3.42
C SER A 24 -0.36 8.84 -2.73
N LEU A 25 -0.87 9.84 -1.99
CA LEU A 25 -2.17 9.75 -1.33
C LEU A 25 -3.34 9.68 -2.32
N GLU A 26 -3.27 10.39 -3.45
CA GLU A 26 -4.31 10.31 -4.49
C GLU A 26 -4.38 8.90 -5.06
N THR A 27 -3.24 8.28 -5.34
CA THR A 27 -3.20 6.89 -5.80
C THR A 27 -3.82 5.95 -4.76
N VAL A 28 -3.50 6.13 -3.46
CA VAL A 28 -4.15 5.35 -2.40
C VAL A 28 -5.67 5.48 -2.47
N GLN A 29 -6.21 6.70 -2.64
CA GLN A 29 -7.65 6.93 -2.72
C GLN A 29 -8.27 6.22 -3.93
N VAL A 30 -7.66 6.30 -5.11
CA VAL A 30 -8.17 5.59 -6.30
C VAL A 30 -8.16 4.07 -6.10
N LEU A 31 -7.11 3.50 -5.50
CA LEU A 31 -7.07 2.07 -5.20
C LEU A 31 -8.19 1.64 -4.24
N ARG A 32 -8.58 2.50 -3.30
CA ARG A 32 -9.73 2.26 -2.41
C ARG A 32 -11.06 2.24 -3.16
N GLU A 33 -11.23 3.03 -4.21
CA GLU A 33 -12.43 2.96 -5.07
C GLU A 33 -12.55 1.60 -5.76
N HIS A 34 -11.42 0.94 -6.03
CA HIS A 34 -11.35 -0.44 -6.49
C HIS A 34 -11.48 -1.49 -5.37
N ARG A 35 -11.82 -1.13 -4.13
CA ARG A 35 -11.84 -2.01 -2.94
C ARG A 35 -10.50 -2.69 -2.64
N VAL A 36 -9.40 -2.04 -3.03
CA VAL A 36 -8.04 -2.49 -2.73
C VAL A 36 -7.43 -1.57 -1.67
N THR A 37 -6.76 -2.19 -0.71
CA THR A 37 -5.96 -1.49 0.31
C THR A 37 -4.63 -2.20 0.47
N GLY A 38 -3.66 -1.51 1.05
CA GLY A 38 -2.37 -2.08 1.44
C GLY A 38 -2.08 -1.92 2.92
N VAL A 39 -0.84 -2.20 3.29
CA VAL A 39 -0.28 -1.92 4.61
C VAL A 39 0.50 -0.62 4.53
N MET A 40 0.20 0.34 5.40
CA MET A 40 0.97 1.58 5.50
C MET A 40 2.27 1.28 6.25
N ASP A 41 3.41 1.51 5.61
CA ASP A 41 4.76 1.22 6.14
C ASP A 41 5.52 2.50 6.54
N GLY A 42 4.86 3.66 6.49
CA GLY A 42 5.37 4.89 7.09
C GLY A 42 5.28 4.87 8.62
N ALA A 43 6.16 5.65 9.26
CA ALA A 43 6.06 5.98 10.67
C ALA A 43 5.88 7.49 10.85
N LEU A 44 5.01 7.90 11.78
CA LEU A 44 4.95 9.30 12.19
C LEU A 44 6.02 9.56 13.25
N PRO A 45 6.75 10.69 13.21
CA PRO A 45 7.77 11.04 14.21
C PRO A 45 7.26 11.02 15.66
N GLU A 46 5.98 11.37 15.87
CA GLU A 46 5.35 11.36 17.19
C GLU A 46 4.99 9.94 17.68
N GLN A 47 4.89 8.98 16.77
CA GLN A 47 4.46 7.60 17.05
C GLN A 47 5.33 6.59 16.27
N PRO A 48 6.61 6.44 16.65
CA PRO A 48 7.58 5.60 15.94
C PRO A 48 7.30 4.09 16.09
N ASN A 49 6.44 3.69 17.04
CA ASN A 49 6.13 2.29 17.28
C ASN A 49 4.76 1.91 16.71
N GLN A 50 4.78 0.93 15.80
CA GLN A 50 3.68 0.09 15.33
C GLN A 50 2.33 0.78 15.08
N ASN A 51 2.17 1.35 13.89
CA ASN A 51 0.83 1.60 13.36
C ASN A 51 0.83 1.36 11.86
N ARG A 52 0.32 0.21 11.42
CA ARG A 52 0.07 -0.16 10.00
C ARG A 52 -0.93 0.75 9.26
N THR A 53 -1.30 1.86 9.89
CA THR A 53 -2.26 2.88 9.45
C THR A 53 -1.60 4.24 9.26
N ARG A 54 -0.29 4.40 9.52
CA ARG A 54 0.32 5.73 9.72
C ARG A 54 1.39 6.09 8.70
N GLY A 55 0.93 6.34 7.49
CA GLY A 55 1.68 7.14 6.52
C GLY A 55 2.30 6.32 5.40
N LEU A 56 2.59 7.03 4.31
CA LEU A 56 3.18 6.46 3.12
C LEU A 56 4.63 6.01 3.40
N PRO A 57 5.14 5.01 2.67
CA PRO A 57 4.49 4.34 1.54
C PRO A 57 3.41 3.35 1.97
N MET A 58 2.48 3.04 1.06
CA MET A 58 1.56 1.92 1.20
C MET A 58 2.07 0.74 0.38
N VAL A 59 2.28 -0.40 1.02
CA VAL A 59 2.70 -1.65 0.38
C VAL A 59 1.46 -2.47 0.00
N LEU A 60 1.35 -2.84 -1.28
CA LEU A 60 0.24 -3.67 -1.77
C LEU A 60 0.54 -5.17 -1.60
N GLY A 61 -0.50 -5.95 -1.29
CA GLY A 61 -0.41 -7.41 -1.31
C GLY A 61 -0.28 -7.94 -2.73
N LYS A 62 0.42 -9.08 -2.91
CA LYS A 62 0.72 -9.62 -4.24
C LYS A 62 -0.53 -9.93 -5.06
N GLU A 63 -1.57 -10.47 -4.40
CA GLU A 63 -2.87 -10.75 -5.00
C GLU A 63 -3.56 -9.47 -5.51
N ALA A 64 -3.45 -8.39 -4.75
CA ALA A 64 -4.03 -7.10 -5.09
C ALA A 64 -3.34 -6.46 -6.29
N VAL A 65 -2.00 -6.53 -6.34
CA VAL A 65 -1.20 -6.06 -7.47
C VAL A 65 -1.59 -6.79 -8.75
N THR A 66 -1.62 -8.12 -8.72
CA THR A 66 -2.00 -8.93 -9.88
C THR A 66 -3.43 -8.64 -10.32
N LEU A 67 -4.38 -8.50 -9.37
CA LEU A 67 -5.75 -8.13 -9.70
C LEU A 67 -5.79 -6.78 -10.45
N LEU A 68 -5.10 -5.76 -9.93
CA LEU A 68 -5.09 -4.42 -10.51
C LEU A 68 -4.43 -4.38 -11.89
N GLN A 69 -3.41 -5.20 -12.13
CA GLN A 69 -2.82 -5.39 -13.46
C GLN A 69 -3.79 -6.08 -14.42
N ASP A 70 -4.47 -7.15 -13.97
CA ASP A 70 -5.45 -7.91 -14.76
C ASP A 70 -6.63 -7.03 -15.22
N ILE A 71 -7.07 -6.09 -14.39
CA ILE A 71 -8.11 -5.12 -14.74
C ILE A 71 -7.58 -3.82 -15.36
N ALA A 72 -6.28 -3.76 -15.69
CA ALA A 72 -5.60 -2.65 -16.36
C ALA A 72 -5.69 -1.29 -15.64
N VAL A 73 -5.76 -1.29 -14.31
CA VAL A 73 -5.79 -0.06 -13.49
C VAL A 73 -4.39 0.47 -13.23
N ILE A 74 -3.40 -0.42 -13.13
CA ILE A 74 -2.01 -0.04 -12.79
C ILE A 74 -0.99 -0.51 -13.82
N GLU A 75 0.12 0.19 -13.89
CA GLU A 75 1.36 -0.21 -14.54
C GLU A 75 2.46 -0.31 -13.47
N LEU A 76 3.24 -1.39 -13.46
CA LEU A 76 4.35 -1.55 -12.53
C LEU A 76 5.64 -1.01 -13.15
N VAL A 77 6.35 -0.17 -12.40
CA VAL A 77 7.55 0.51 -12.87
C VAL A 77 8.68 0.50 -11.85
N HIS A 78 9.91 0.58 -12.33
CA HIS A 78 11.10 0.85 -11.54
C HIS A 78 11.70 2.19 -11.97
N TYR A 79 12.18 2.96 -11.00
CA TYR A 79 12.81 4.25 -11.22
C TYR A 79 14.31 4.13 -10.93
N PRO A 80 15.15 3.77 -11.92
CA PRO A 80 16.59 3.59 -11.71
C PRO A 80 17.28 4.87 -11.23
N ASP A 81 16.73 6.03 -11.60
CA ASP A 81 17.25 7.34 -11.20
C ASP A 81 17.24 7.56 -9.69
N LEU A 82 16.38 6.85 -8.94
CA LEU A 82 16.33 6.92 -7.47
C LEU A 82 17.55 6.28 -6.79
N ASN A 83 18.32 5.45 -7.52
CA ASN A 83 19.57 4.88 -7.01
C ASN A 83 20.77 5.83 -7.19
N ASN A 84 20.59 6.91 -7.95
CA ASN A 84 21.65 7.89 -8.16
C ASN A 84 21.73 8.85 -6.97
N SER A 85 22.90 9.45 -6.78
CA SER A 85 23.06 10.55 -5.83
C SER A 85 22.12 11.72 -6.17
N PRO A 86 21.63 12.46 -5.15
CA PRO A 86 20.81 13.65 -5.38
C PRO A 86 21.46 14.60 -6.38
N SER A 87 20.65 15.13 -7.31
CA SER A 87 21.11 16.10 -8.30
C SER A 87 21.17 17.51 -7.70
N ASP A 88 21.97 18.40 -8.32
CA ASP A 88 22.01 19.83 -7.94
C ASP A 88 20.62 20.49 -7.95
N LYS A 89 19.73 20.06 -8.85
CA LYS A 89 18.33 20.53 -8.92
C LYS A 89 17.57 20.18 -7.64
N MET A 90 17.81 19.00 -7.08
CA MET A 90 17.20 18.54 -5.83
C MET A 90 17.69 19.37 -4.65
N ASP A 91 19.00 19.64 -4.56
CA ASP A 91 19.58 20.45 -3.49
C ASP A 91 19.04 21.88 -3.51
N ILE A 92 18.94 22.48 -4.70
CA ILE A 92 18.37 23.81 -4.88
C ILE A 92 16.90 23.83 -4.44
N LEU A 93 16.11 22.82 -4.85
CA LEU A 93 14.70 22.73 -4.47
C LEU A 93 14.56 22.55 -2.95
N GLN A 94 15.34 21.66 -2.33
CA GLN A 94 15.31 21.46 -0.89
C GLN A 94 15.60 22.77 -0.13
N VAL A 95 16.65 23.50 -0.51
CA VAL A 95 16.98 24.79 0.11
C VAL A 95 15.88 25.82 -0.10
N ALA A 96 15.23 25.85 -1.27
CA ALA A 96 14.12 26.76 -1.55
C ALA A 96 12.89 26.42 -0.69
N MET A 97 12.56 25.14 -0.54
CA MET A 97 11.45 24.66 0.28
C MET A 97 11.68 24.93 1.76
N GLU A 98 12.86 24.61 2.28
CA GLU A 98 13.24 24.91 3.66
C GLU A 98 13.10 26.41 3.96
N LYS A 99 13.56 27.30 3.05
CA LYS A 99 13.39 28.75 3.17
C LYS A 99 11.92 29.17 3.17
N GLY A 100 11.10 28.54 2.32
CA GLY A 100 9.67 28.77 2.23
C GLY A 100 8.93 28.40 3.52
N ASP A 101 9.17 27.19 4.01
CA ASP A 101 8.55 26.68 5.24
C ASP A 101 9.01 27.46 6.47
N PHE A 102 10.29 27.82 6.52
CA PHE A 102 10.85 28.70 7.54
C PHE A 102 10.14 30.05 7.58
N SER A 103 9.89 30.65 6.41
CA SER A 103 9.20 31.94 6.31
C SER A 103 7.74 31.84 6.76
N LYS A 104 7.02 30.79 6.34
CA LYS A 104 5.63 30.54 6.75
C LYS A 104 5.51 30.35 8.26
N GLN A 105 6.35 29.50 8.85
CA GLN A 105 6.31 29.23 10.29
C GLN A 105 6.68 30.45 11.12
N ARG A 106 7.66 31.25 10.66
CA ARG A 106 8.04 32.51 11.30
C ARG A 106 6.88 33.50 11.30
N ASN A 107 6.21 33.67 10.16
CA ASN A 107 5.05 34.54 10.05
C ASN A 107 3.95 34.08 11.00
N ARG A 108 3.67 32.78 11.03
CA ARG A 108 2.68 32.21 11.95
C ARG A 108 3.06 32.42 13.42
N TYR A 109 4.32 32.25 13.79
CA TYR A 109 4.81 32.51 15.14
C TYR A 109 4.64 33.98 15.55
N ILE A 110 4.94 34.93 14.65
CA ILE A 110 4.73 36.36 14.89
C ILE A 110 3.24 36.66 15.08
N GLU A 111 2.37 36.10 14.23
CA GLU A 111 0.92 36.25 14.33
C GLU A 111 0.37 35.70 15.65
N ASP A 112 0.77 34.49 16.05
CA ASP A 112 0.33 33.86 17.30
C ASP A 112 0.85 34.62 18.52
N ARG A 113 2.08 35.15 18.47
CA ARG A 113 2.62 36.04 19.51
C ARG A 113 1.86 37.36 19.59
N LYS A 114 1.56 38.00 18.46
CA LYS A 114 0.76 39.23 18.40
C LYS A 114 -0.64 38.98 18.96
N ARG A 115 -1.28 37.87 18.60
CA ARG A 115 -2.59 37.46 19.14
C ARG A 115 -2.55 37.26 20.66
N HIS A 116 -1.53 36.56 21.16
CA HIS A 116 -1.33 36.35 22.58
C HIS A 116 -1.11 37.69 23.33
N MET A 117 -0.36 38.62 22.74
CA MET A 117 -0.13 39.95 23.30
C MET A 117 -1.40 40.80 23.29
N MET A 118 -2.19 40.77 22.22
CA MET A 118 -3.49 41.45 22.14
C MET A 118 -4.45 40.94 23.21
N LYS A 119 -4.51 39.62 23.45
CA LYS A 119 -5.34 39.03 24.51
C LYS A 119 -4.96 39.52 25.92
N HIS A 120 -3.73 39.98 26.11
CA HIS A 120 -3.20 40.47 27.38
C HIS A 120 -2.82 41.96 27.31
N SER A 121 -3.38 42.71 26.36
CA SER A 121 -3.03 44.09 26.06
C SER A 121 -3.14 45.00 27.28
N ASP A 122 -4.21 44.88 28.06
CA ASP A 122 -4.47 45.70 29.25
C ASP A 122 -3.37 45.55 30.30
N LYS A 123 -2.97 44.30 30.57
CA LYS A 123 -1.88 44.00 31.52
C LYS A 123 -0.54 44.50 30.99
N ILE A 124 -0.31 44.39 29.68
CA ILE A 124 0.90 44.88 29.03
C ILE A 124 0.99 46.41 29.12
N LEU A 125 -0.11 47.12 28.86
CA LEU A 125 -0.20 48.58 28.95
C LEU A 125 0.02 49.07 30.38
N ALA A 126 -0.65 48.46 31.36
CA ALA A 126 -0.48 48.80 32.77
C ALA A 126 0.96 48.62 33.24
N SER A 127 1.60 47.51 32.85
CA SER A 127 3.02 47.24 33.14
C SER A 127 3.95 48.27 32.48
N ALA A 128 3.67 48.65 31.23
CA ALA A 128 4.43 49.67 30.52
C ALA A 128 4.30 51.05 31.17
N LYS A 129 3.09 51.49 31.51
CA LYS A 129 2.82 52.75 32.26
C LYS A 129 3.61 52.79 33.57
N LYS A 130 3.56 51.70 34.35
CA LYS A 130 4.27 51.60 35.64
C LYS A 130 5.78 51.67 35.48
N LYS A 131 6.36 51.03 34.45
CA LYS A 131 7.81 51.12 34.17
C LYS A 131 8.20 52.52 33.71
N ASN A 132 7.40 53.14 32.85
CA ASN A 132 7.66 54.47 32.31
C ASN A 132 7.59 55.57 33.38
N ALA A 133 6.67 55.46 34.35
CA ALA A 133 6.54 56.38 35.48
C ALA A 133 7.74 56.33 36.44
N LYS A 134 8.48 55.21 36.49
CA LYS A 134 9.70 55.06 37.31
C LYS A 134 10.94 55.71 36.68
N LEU A 135 10.88 56.10 35.40
CA LEU A 135 12.00 56.72 34.70
C LEU A 135 11.96 58.24 34.91
N ALA A 136 13.14 58.85 35.16
CA ALA A 136 13.28 60.30 35.23
C ALA A 136 12.77 60.97 33.94
N LYS A 137 12.25 62.20 34.04
CA LYS A 137 11.66 62.94 32.91
C LYS A 137 12.63 63.11 31.74
N ASP A 138 13.93 63.20 32.05
CA ASP A 138 15.03 63.43 31.10
C ASP A 138 15.68 62.13 30.59
N ASN A 139 15.13 60.95 30.95
CA ASN A 139 15.70 59.69 30.53
C ASN A 139 15.37 59.43 29.05
N PRO A 140 16.37 59.13 28.18
CA PRO A 140 16.14 58.88 26.75
C PRO A 140 15.25 57.65 26.46
N LYS A 141 15.07 56.75 27.44
CA LYS A 141 14.18 55.58 27.34
C LYS A 141 12.73 55.86 27.77
N ARG A 142 12.42 57.07 28.27
CA ARG A 142 11.07 57.46 28.68
C ARG A 142 10.24 57.79 27.45
N ILE A 143 9.09 57.13 27.32
CA ILE A 143 8.17 57.31 26.19
C ILE A 143 7.12 58.37 26.57
N PRO A 144 6.84 59.38 25.73
CA PRO A 144 5.76 60.34 25.96
C PRO A 144 4.39 59.68 26.15
N GLU A 145 3.54 60.22 27.03
CA GLU A 145 2.22 59.63 27.37
C GLU A 145 1.30 59.47 26.16
N ASN A 146 1.37 60.39 25.20
CA ASN A 146 0.60 60.34 23.94
C ASN A 146 1.00 59.19 23.01
N LYS A 147 2.22 58.64 23.14
CA LYS A 147 2.70 57.49 22.35
C LYS A 147 2.50 56.16 23.08
N LEU A 148 2.04 56.19 24.33
CA LEU A 148 1.88 55.02 25.19
C LEU A 148 0.54 54.28 24.92
N THR A 149 0.29 53.96 23.65
CA THR A 149 -0.89 53.23 23.18
C THR A 149 -0.60 51.72 23.10
N ILE A 150 -1.67 50.91 23.09
CA ILE A 150 -1.57 49.45 22.98
C ILE A 150 -0.85 49.05 21.69
N GLU A 151 -1.19 49.71 20.59
CA GLU A 151 -0.68 49.44 19.25
C GLU A 151 0.82 49.69 19.16
N ASN A 152 1.30 50.82 19.70
CA ASN A 152 2.72 51.17 19.68
C ASN A 152 3.54 50.21 20.56
N ILE A 153 3.06 49.90 21.76
CA ILE A 153 3.75 48.97 22.68
C ILE A 153 3.82 47.56 22.10
N ILE A 154 2.74 47.09 21.46
CA ILE A 154 2.73 45.78 20.82
C ILE A 154 3.64 45.78 19.60
N SER A 155 3.60 46.82 18.76
CA SER A 155 4.49 46.97 17.61
C SER A 155 5.97 46.91 18.02
N ASP A 156 6.37 47.64 19.05
CA ASP A 156 7.77 47.65 19.51
C ASP A 156 8.19 46.30 20.10
N LYS A 157 7.32 45.66 20.88
CA LYS A 157 7.59 44.30 21.37
C LYS A 157 7.63 43.24 20.27
N VAL A 158 6.91 43.42 19.17
CA VAL A 158 6.98 42.54 18.00
C VAL A 158 8.31 42.73 17.25
N LYS A 159 8.84 43.95 17.17
CA LYS A 159 10.19 44.19 16.62
C LYS A 159 11.28 43.51 17.45
N ASP A 160 11.12 43.50 18.77
CA ASP A 160 12.06 42.84 19.70
C ASP A 160 11.83 41.33 19.85
N LEU A 161 10.90 40.75 19.09
CA LEU A 161 10.54 39.34 19.22
C LEU A 161 11.71 38.45 18.79
N LYS A 162 12.20 37.62 19.71
CA LYS A 162 13.15 36.55 19.38
C LYS A 162 12.45 35.50 18.51
N LEU A 163 12.89 35.41 17.27
CA LEU A 163 12.39 34.44 16.31
C LEU A 163 13.02 33.06 16.55
N PRO A 164 12.27 31.97 16.35
CA PRO A 164 12.82 30.63 16.43
C PRO A 164 13.99 30.46 15.45
N GLY A 165 15.06 29.81 15.92
CA GLY A 165 16.18 29.39 15.08
C GLY A 165 15.80 28.21 14.17
N ARG A 166 16.66 27.88 13.20
CA ARG A 166 16.40 26.79 12.25
C ARG A 166 16.12 25.44 12.91
N GLY A 167 16.81 25.11 14.00
CA GLY A 167 16.66 23.82 14.71
C GLY A 167 15.39 23.67 15.56
N SER A 168 14.55 24.71 15.68
CA SER A 168 13.30 24.65 16.46
C SER A 168 12.06 24.55 15.57
N LEU A 169 12.24 24.40 14.27
CA LEU A 169 11.17 24.47 13.28
C LEU A 169 10.96 23.10 12.63
N VAL A 170 9.72 22.83 12.26
CA VAL A 170 9.32 21.55 11.67
C VAL A 170 9.60 21.61 10.17
N VAL A 171 10.17 20.55 9.60
CA VAL A 171 10.32 20.43 8.14
C VAL A 171 9.15 19.61 7.61
N GLN A 172 8.47 20.10 6.58
CA GLN A 172 7.41 19.34 5.95
C GLN A 172 8.03 18.16 5.19
N ILE A 173 7.60 16.93 5.53
CA ILE A 173 7.92 15.75 4.74
C ILE A 173 6.98 15.65 3.54
N HIS A 174 7.52 15.24 2.40
CA HIS A 174 6.73 15.09 1.19
C HIS A 174 5.86 13.83 1.26
N MET A 175 4.65 13.94 0.73
CA MET A 175 3.73 12.81 0.55
C MET A 175 3.86 12.17 -0.84
N GLU A 176 4.88 12.52 -1.62
CA GLU A 176 5.31 11.91 -2.87
C GLU A 176 6.68 12.52 -3.24
N TYR A 177 7.50 11.83 -4.04
CA TYR A 177 8.73 12.43 -4.55
C TYR A 177 8.44 13.63 -5.47
N PRO A 178 8.94 14.86 -5.19
CA PRO A 178 8.55 16.08 -5.91
C PRO A 178 8.81 16.06 -7.41
N PHE A 179 9.78 15.26 -7.86
CA PHE A 179 10.18 15.16 -9.26
C PHE A 179 9.85 13.80 -9.86
N ILE A 180 8.86 13.08 -9.31
CA ILE A 180 8.52 11.72 -9.77
C ILE A 180 8.21 11.68 -11.27
N ASN A 181 7.65 12.77 -11.80
CA ASN A 181 7.32 12.94 -13.21
C ASN A 181 8.54 13.21 -14.10
N ASP A 182 9.64 13.72 -13.53
CA ASP A 182 10.90 13.95 -14.25
C ASP A 182 11.75 12.67 -14.32
N LEU A 183 11.46 11.67 -13.48
CA LEU A 183 12.23 10.44 -13.43
C LEU A 183 11.92 9.53 -14.61
N LYS A 184 12.96 8.87 -15.10
CA LYS A 184 12.78 7.77 -16.05
C LYS A 184 12.14 6.58 -15.32
N SER A 185 10.98 6.14 -15.81
CA SER A 185 10.33 4.91 -15.37
C SER A 185 10.58 3.78 -16.38
N VAL A 186 10.95 2.60 -15.90
CA VAL A 186 11.09 1.39 -16.72
C VAL A 186 10.02 0.37 -16.29
N PRO A 187 9.23 -0.21 -17.21
CA PRO A 187 8.24 -1.23 -16.84
C PRO A 187 8.89 -2.44 -16.16
N VAL A 188 8.21 -2.97 -15.14
CA VAL A 188 8.67 -4.13 -14.36
C VAL A 188 7.72 -5.29 -14.57
N ARG A 189 8.29 -6.48 -14.76
CA ARG A 189 7.54 -7.73 -14.79
C ARG A 189 7.16 -8.16 -13.38
N TRP A 190 5.87 -8.40 -13.15
CA TRP A 190 5.38 -8.96 -11.90
C TRP A 190 5.45 -10.49 -11.94
N ASN A 191 6.21 -11.07 -11.02
CA ASN A 191 6.42 -12.51 -10.94
C ASN A 191 5.52 -13.13 -9.86
N TYR A 192 4.20 -13.02 -10.04
CA TYR A 192 3.18 -13.65 -9.20
C TYR A 192 1.86 -13.78 -9.98
N PRO A 193 1.11 -14.90 -9.85
CA PRO A 193 1.43 -16.08 -9.03
C PRO A 193 2.35 -17.07 -9.77
N ILE A 194 3.18 -17.81 -9.04
CA ILE A 194 4.09 -18.82 -9.60
C ILE A 194 3.74 -20.22 -9.08
N THR A 195 3.60 -20.36 -7.77
CA THR A 195 3.33 -21.65 -7.14
C THR A 195 1.84 -21.99 -7.19
N GLU A 196 1.49 -23.28 -7.10
CA GLU A 196 0.08 -23.70 -7.01
C GLU A 196 -0.63 -23.05 -5.82
N ARG A 197 0.09 -22.84 -4.72
CA ARG A 197 -0.45 -22.16 -3.56
C ARG A 197 -0.84 -20.72 -3.85
N GLU A 198 0.04 -19.98 -4.52
CA GLU A 198 -0.21 -18.59 -4.93
C GLU A 198 -1.32 -18.52 -5.97
N ILE A 199 -1.36 -19.45 -6.93
CA ILE A 199 -2.43 -19.51 -7.92
C ILE A 199 -3.78 -19.71 -7.22
N MET A 200 -3.89 -20.66 -6.29
CA MET A 200 -5.11 -20.86 -5.50
C MET A 200 -5.49 -19.62 -4.67
N ALA A 201 -4.50 -19.00 -4.02
CA ALA A 201 -4.72 -17.79 -3.23
C ALA A 201 -5.26 -16.64 -4.10
N TYR A 202 -4.65 -16.42 -5.28
CA TYR A 202 -5.08 -15.41 -6.24
C TYR A 202 -6.49 -15.67 -6.78
N LEU A 203 -6.80 -16.92 -7.16
CA LEU A 203 -8.14 -17.30 -7.63
C LEU A 203 -9.21 -16.98 -6.57
N VAL A 204 -8.95 -17.35 -5.31
CA VAL A 204 -9.87 -17.06 -4.20
C VAL A 204 -9.96 -15.56 -3.92
N TYR A 205 -8.84 -14.84 -3.94
CA TYR A 205 -8.81 -13.39 -3.75
C TYR A 205 -9.67 -12.68 -4.80
N ARG A 206 -9.48 -13.02 -6.08
CA ARG A 206 -10.22 -12.44 -7.21
C ARG A 206 -11.71 -12.75 -7.13
N ASP A 207 -12.08 -14.00 -6.85
CA ASP A 207 -13.49 -14.41 -6.73
C ASP A 207 -14.19 -13.66 -5.57
N LEU A 208 -13.55 -13.57 -4.40
CA LEU A 208 -14.13 -12.86 -3.25
C LEU A 208 -14.22 -11.34 -3.50
N TRP A 209 -13.24 -10.76 -4.19
CA TRP A 209 -13.31 -9.36 -4.62
C TRP A 209 -14.44 -9.10 -5.63
N GLN A 210 -14.65 -10.02 -6.58
CA GLN A 210 -15.77 -9.98 -7.53
C GLN A 210 -17.13 -10.09 -6.82
N LYS A 211 -17.19 -10.85 -5.73
CA LYS A 211 -18.37 -10.93 -4.84
C LYS A 211 -18.58 -9.68 -3.97
N GLY A 212 -17.78 -8.64 -4.16
CA GLY A 212 -17.96 -7.33 -3.54
C GLY A 212 -17.29 -7.16 -2.17
N TYR A 213 -16.48 -8.12 -1.73
CA TYR A 213 -15.72 -7.99 -0.49
C TYR A 213 -14.46 -7.14 -0.69
N TRP A 214 -14.07 -6.46 0.38
CA TRP A 214 -12.68 -6.05 0.57
C TRP A 214 -11.91 -7.24 1.11
N VAL A 215 -10.81 -7.59 0.46
CA VAL A 215 -9.99 -8.76 0.80
C VAL A 215 -8.64 -8.26 1.30
N VAL A 216 -8.31 -8.57 2.55
CA VAL A 216 -7.06 -8.15 3.20
C VAL A 216 -6.30 -9.40 3.65
N SER A 217 -4.97 -9.33 3.72
CA SER A 217 -4.15 -10.40 4.27
C SER A 217 -4.62 -10.81 5.68
N GLY A 218 -4.77 -12.11 5.89
CA GLY A 218 -5.15 -12.71 7.18
C GLY A 218 -3.99 -13.36 7.94
N THR A 219 -2.75 -13.17 7.49
CA THR A 219 -1.58 -13.93 7.97
C THR A 219 -1.34 -13.80 9.47
N GLU A 220 -1.63 -12.64 10.05
CA GLU A 220 -1.54 -12.41 11.51
C GLU A 220 -2.49 -13.27 12.34
N CYS A 221 -3.58 -13.73 11.72
CA CYS A 221 -4.54 -14.65 12.34
C CYS A 221 -4.35 -16.10 11.85
N SER A 222 -3.20 -16.40 11.22
CA SER A 222 -2.90 -17.65 10.49
C SER A 222 -3.95 -18.05 9.44
N LEU A 223 -4.70 -17.07 8.97
CA LEU A 223 -5.62 -17.15 7.86
C LEU A 223 -4.91 -16.68 6.59
N ASP A 224 -5.49 -16.99 5.44
CA ASP A 224 -4.97 -16.44 4.18
C ASP A 224 -5.54 -15.05 3.96
N PHE A 225 -6.85 -14.87 4.19
CA PHE A 225 -7.51 -13.58 4.04
C PHE A 225 -8.49 -13.25 5.17
N LEU A 226 -8.79 -11.98 5.30
CA LEU A 226 -9.90 -11.41 6.07
C LEU A 226 -10.83 -10.67 5.11
N LEU A 227 -12.14 -10.88 5.27
CA LEU A 227 -13.15 -10.23 4.44
C LEU A 227 -13.84 -9.12 5.20
N TYR A 228 -14.08 -8.01 4.51
CA TYR A 228 -14.84 -6.88 5.01
C TYR A 228 -15.96 -6.53 4.03
N LYS A 229 -17.13 -6.17 4.56
CA LYS A 229 -18.29 -5.71 3.78
C LYS A 229 -18.22 -4.21 3.43
N GLY A 230 -17.25 -3.52 4.00
CA GLY A 230 -16.98 -2.11 3.79
C GLY A 230 -15.49 -1.86 3.99
N ASP A 231 -15.13 -0.59 3.94
CA ASP A 231 -13.75 -0.16 4.08
C ASP A 231 -13.08 -0.71 5.38
N PRO A 232 -11.95 -1.44 5.30
CA PRO A 232 -11.27 -2.03 6.45
C PRO A 232 -10.79 -1.05 7.53
N MET A 233 -10.71 0.25 7.22
CA MET A 233 -10.42 1.30 8.23
C MET A 233 -11.66 1.67 9.05
N MET A 234 -12.86 1.40 8.52
CA MET A 234 -14.13 1.85 9.10
C MET A 234 -14.92 0.71 9.76
N VAL A 235 -14.69 -0.53 9.35
CA VAL A 235 -15.46 -1.69 9.81
C VAL A 235 -14.56 -2.86 10.20
N HIS A 236 -15.10 -3.77 11.01
CA HIS A 236 -14.41 -5.01 11.37
C HIS A 236 -14.56 -6.08 10.29
N ALA A 237 -13.58 -6.99 10.24
CA ALA A 237 -13.64 -8.17 9.38
C ALA A 237 -14.85 -9.04 9.75
N CYS A 238 -15.65 -9.43 8.76
CA CYS A 238 -16.83 -10.26 8.95
C CYS A 238 -16.52 -11.76 8.89
N LEU A 239 -15.50 -12.15 8.10
CA LEU A 239 -15.11 -13.55 7.89
C LEU A 239 -13.59 -13.68 7.84
N GLY A 240 -13.11 -14.82 8.34
CA GLY A 240 -11.74 -15.27 8.13
C GLY A 240 -11.70 -16.35 7.08
N VAL A 241 -10.75 -16.31 6.14
CA VAL A 241 -10.69 -17.24 5.00
C VAL A 241 -9.43 -18.08 5.08
N LYS A 242 -9.59 -19.40 4.91
CA LYS A 242 -8.51 -20.34 4.66
C LYS A 242 -8.69 -20.98 3.30
N VAL A 243 -7.70 -20.83 2.43
CA VAL A 243 -7.65 -21.48 1.12
C VAL A 243 -7.12 -22.90 1.30
N VAL A 244 -7.80 -23.86 0.71
CA VAL A 244 -7.53 -25.30 0.83
C VAL A 244 -7.58 -25.91 -0.58
N ALA A 245 -6.65 -26.81 -0.91
CA ALA A 245 -6.74 -27.57 -2.15
C ALA A 245 -7.91 -28.57 -2.06
N SER A 246 -8.68 -28.70 -3.13
CA SER A 246 -9.77 -29.66 -3.22
C SER A 246 -9.34 -30.85 -4.08
N ASP A 247 -9.37 -32.04 -3.50
CA ASP A 247 -9.10 -33.31 -4.19
C ASP A 247 -10.35 -33.91 -4.84
N ILE A 248 -11.39 -33.09 -5.08
CA ILE A 248 -12.59 -33.51 -5.81
C ILE A 248 -12.23 -33.53 -7.30
N ASP A 249 -11.42 -34.50 -7.71
CA ASP A 249 -11.25 -34.85 -9.12
C ASP A 249 -12.54 -35.54 -9.57
N THR A 250 -13.46 -34.78 -10.17
CA THR A 250 -14.48 -35.37 -11.04
C THR A 250 -13.75 -36.00 -12.21
N ASN A 251 -13.79 -37.32 -12.36
CA ASN A 251 -13.24 -38.15 -13.45
C ASN A 251 -13.08 -37.44 -14.81
N THR A 252 -12.03 -36.64 -15.00
CA THR A 252 -11.67 -36.06 -16.30
C THR A 252 -10.23 -36.38 -16.57
N SER A 253 -10.00 -37.47 -17.32
CA SER A 253 -8.69 -37.92 -17.77
C SER A 253 -8.02 -37.00 -18.81
N ASP A 254 -8.65 -35.87 -19.19
CA ASP A 254 -8.19 -35.03 -20.32
C ASP A 254 -8.20 -33.51 -20.06
N ALA A 255 -8.36 -33.04 -18.82
CA ALA A 255 -8.31 -31.61 -18.54
C ALA A 255 -6.88 -31.17 -18.19
N THR A 256 -6.18 -30.50 -19.11
CA THR A 256 -4.95 -29.75 -18.80
C THR A 256 -5.23 -28.82 -17.62
N SER A 257 -4.57 -29.06 -16.49
CA SER A 257 -4.77 -28.34 -15.23
C SER A 257 -4.68 -26.83 -15.44
N ILE A 258 -5.57 -26.05 -14.79
CA ILE A 258 -5.48 -24.58 -14.85
C ILE A 258 -4.13 -24.09 -14.33
N PHE A 259 -3.56 -24.84 -13.37
CA PHE A 259 -2.24 -24.58 -12.82
C PHE A 259 -1.15 -24.69 -13.88
N ASP A 260 -1.25 -25.64 -14.81
CA ASP A 260 -0.27 -25.82 -15.88
C ASP A 260 -0.40 -24.73 -16.93
N LYS A 261 -1.63 -24.34 -17.28
CA LYS A 261 -1.87 -23.21 -18.21
C LYS A 261 -1.33 -21.89 -17.67
N LEU A 262 -1.58 -21.60 -16.39
CA LEU A 262 -1.10 -20.38 -15.74
C LEU A 262 0.42 -20.39 -15.51
N LYS A 263 1.04 -21.56 -15.27
CA LYS A 263 2.50 -21.71 -15.24
C LYS A 263 3.12 -21.49 -16.64
N LEU A 264 2.47 -21.98 -17.71
CA LEU A 264 2.97 -21.86 -19.09
C LEU A 264 2.92 -20.41 -19.59
N THR A 265 1.85 -19.66 -19.35
CA THR A 265 1.78 -18.23 -19.71
C THR A 265 2.87 -17.40 -19.03
N ASN A 266 3.36 -17.84 -17.86
CA ASN A 266 4.46 -17.20 -17.16
C ASN A 266 5.85 -17.71 -17.60
N ASN A 267 5.96 -18.86 -18.27
CA ASN A 267 7.25 -19.44 -18.69
C ASN A 267 7.58 -19.24 -20.18
N ASP A 268 6.64 -18.82 -21.03
CA ASP A 268 6.84 -18.69 -22.49
C ASP A 268 7.75 -17.52 -22.94
N CYS A 269 8.44 -16.87 -22.00
CA CYS A 269 9.57 -15.99 -22.28
C CYS A 269 10.89 -16.66 -21.84
N LYS A 270 11.28 -17.77 -22.47
CA LYS A 270 12.66 -18.28 -22.37
C LYS A 270 13.55 -17.58 -23.40
N GLU A 271 14.60 -16.95 -22.89
CA GLU A 271 15.70 -16.35 -23.65
C GLU A 271 16.30 -17.38 -24.61
N LYS A 272 16.36 -17.07 -25.92
CA LYS A 272 17.20 -17.80 -26.86
C LYS A 272 18.64 -17.34 -26.67
N SER A 273 19.45 -18.08 -25.93
CA SER A 273 20.90 -17.93 -25.93
C SER A 273 21.48 -18.65 -27.14
N THR A 274 21.91 -17.91 -28.16
CA THR A 274 22.82 -18.42 -29.19
C THR A 274 24.25 -18.10 -28.77
N GLU A 275 24.99 -19.10 -28.30
CA GLU A 275 26.44 -18.99 -28.08
C GLU A 275 27.18 -19.08 -29.41
N THR A 276 27.99 -18.08 -29.74
CA THR A 276 29.07 -18.20 -30.73
C THR A 276 30.42 -18.06 -30.01
N PRO A 277 31.40 -18.94 -30.27
CA PRO A 277 32.65 -18.97 -29.52
C PRO A 277 33.63 -17.92 -30.06
N ILE A 278 34.12 -17.03 -29.20
CA ILE A 278 35.22 -16.11 -29.52
C ILE A 278 36.52 -16.63 -28.88
N LYS A 279 37.52 -16.83 -29.73
CA LYS A 279 38.90 -17.24 -29.41
C LYS A 279 39.62 -16.17 -28.59
N THR A 280 40.36 -16.63 -27.59
CA THR A 280 41.20 -15.85 -26.68
C THR A 280 42.55 -15.48 -27.30
N THR A 281 42.98 -14.22 -27.14
CA THR A 281 44.40 -13.84 -27.05
C THR A 281 44.58 -12.71 -26.03
N ASN A 282 45.69 -12.80 -25.31
CA ASN A 282 46.02 -12.15 -24.03
C ASN A 282 46.34 -10.65 -24.11
N ASN A 283 45.95 -9.86 -23.10
CA ASN A 283 46.87 -9.25 -22.12
C ASN A 283 46.18 -8.21 -21.21
N THR A 284 46.59 -8.24 -19.93
CA THR A 284 46.54 -7.20 -18.86
C THR A 284 45.30 -7.12 -17.94
N ILE A 285 45.61 -7.21 -16.64
CA ILE A 285 44.75 -7.37 -15.44
C ILE A 285 44.71 -5.99 -14.73
N THR A 286 43.61 -5.36 -14.32
CA THR A 286 42.85 -5.57 -13.06
C THR A 286 41.80 -4.44 -12.90
N LYS A 287 40.53 -4.79 -12.63
CA LYS A 287 39.72 -4.39 -11.44
C LYS A 287 38.26 -4.87 -11.64
N SER A 288 37.68 -5.34 -10.55
CA SER A 288 36.41 -6.08 -10.38
C SER A 288 35.23 -5.66 -11.26
N ASN A 289 34.62 -6.65 -11.92
CA ASN A 289 33.45 -6.56 -12.78
C ASN A 289 32.14 -6.37 -11.99
N ASP A 290 31.47 -5.24 -12.17
CA ASP A 290 30.00 -5.18 -12.09
C ASP A 290 29.44 -5.59 -13.46
N ILE A 291 28.77 -6.74 -13.49
CA ILE A 291 28.11 -7.24 -14.70
C ILE A 291 26.82 -6.42 -14.91
N ILE A 292 26.93 -5.31 -15.64
CA ILE A 292 25.77 -4.63 -16.23
C ILE A 292 25.29 -5.51 -17.40
N LYS A 293 24.17 -6.22 -17.24
CA LYS A 293 23.44 -6.79 -18.38
C LYS A 293 22.62 -5.67 -19.02
N ASP A 294 23.06 -5.22 -20.19
CA ASP A 294 22.29 -4.29 -21.04
C ASP A 294 20.98 -4.94 -21.50
N TYR A 295 19.85 -4.50 -20.94
CA TYR A 295 18.52 -4.84 -21.45
C TYR A 295 18.02 -3.72 -22.37
N ALA A 296 18.47 -3.73 -23.61
CA ALA A 296 17.86 -2.96 -24.68
C ALA A 296 16.81 -3.81 -25.40
N CYS A 297 15.53 -3.70 -25.01
CA CYS A 297 14.43 -4.23 -25.82
C CYS A 297 13.80 -3.07 -26.60
N LYS A 298 13.95 -3.06 -27.93
CA LYS A 298 13.26 -2.11 -28.82
C LYS A 298 11.75 -2.37 -28.79
N PRO A 299 10.91 -1.33 -28.86
CA PRO A 299 9.45 -1.49 -28.85
C PRO A 299 8.98 -1.99 -30.23
N ASP A 300 8.67 -3.27 -30.35
CA ASP A 300 7.97 -3.80 -31.53
C ASP A 300 6.48 -3.48 -31.42
N ALA A 301 6.01 -2.60 -32.30
CA ALA A 301 4.64 -2.12 -32.40
C ALA A 301 3.59 -3.22 -32.66
N GLU A 302 3.99 -4.46 -32.96
CA GLU A 302 3.09 -5.61 -33.11
C GLU A 302 2.64 -6.21 -31.76
N LYS A 303 3.36 -5.99 -30.66
CA LYS A 303 2.99 -6.54 -29.33
C LYS A 303 1.81 -5.81 -28.67
N GLN A 304 1.64 -4.51 -28.93
CA GLN A 304 0.51 -3.74 -28.39
C GLN A 304 -0.83 -4.18 -29.01
N SER A 305 -0.80 -4.64 -30.27
CA SER A 305 -1.98 -5.18 -30.98
C SER A 305 -2.43 -6.54 -30.41
N TYR A 306 -1.46 -7.39 -30.02
CA TYR A 306 -1.73 -8.75 -29.51
C TYR A 306 -2.30 -8.76 -28.08
N ILE A 307 -1.94 -7.78 -27.25
CA ILE A 307 -2.49 -7.62 -25.89
C ILE A 307 -3.95 -7.16 -25.96
N ASN A 308 -4.30 -6.24 -26.88
CA ASN A 308 -5.65 -5.72 -27.00
C ASN A 308 -6.65 -6.72 -27.61
N SER A 309 -6.20 -7.74 -28.36
CA SER A 309 -7.09 -8.74 -28.97
C SER A 309 -7.40 -9.93 -28.05
N ASN A 310 -6.49 -10.33 -27.15
CA ASN A 310 -6.64 -11.55 -26.35
C ASN A 310 -7.25 -11.36 -24.93
N VAL A 311 -7.42 -10.12 -24.46
CA VAL A 311 -8.10 -9.84 -23.18
C VAL A 311 -9.62 -10.11 -23.26
N LYS A 312 -10.18 -10.36 -24.45
CA LYS A 312 -11.61 -10.68 -24.63
C LYS A 312 -12.01 -12.14 -24.33
N HIS A 313 -11.07 -13.05 -24.06
CA HIS A 313 -11.39 -14.50 -24.00
C HIS A 313 -11.13 -15.25 -22.70
N LEU A 314 -10.77 -14.61 -21.59
CA LEU A 314 -10.89 -15.23 -20.26
C LEU A 314 -12.33 -15.11 -19.72
N ARG A 315 -13.32 -15.54 -20.51
CA ARG A 315 -14.64 -15.89 -19.98
C ARG A 315 -14.51 -17.27 -19.36
N VAL A 316 -14.47 -17.34 -18.03
CA VAL A 316 -14.74 -18.58 -17.31
C VAL A 316 -16.11 -19.09 -17.80
N PRO A 317 -16.20 -20.31 -18.35
CA PRO A 317 -17.45 -20.81 -18.90
C PRO A 317 -18.47 -20.98 -17.77
N ILE A 318 -19.63 -20.34 -17.94
CA ILE A 318 -20.84 -20.63 -17.18
C ILE A 318 -21.41 -21.92 -17.78
N ILE A 319 -21.51 -23.00 -17.02
CA ILE A 319 -22.21 -24.23 -17.47
C ILE A 319 -22.99 -24.86 -16.31
N PRO A 320 -23.99 -25.74 -16.58
CA PRO A 320 -25.37 -25.60 -16.13
C PRO A 320 -25.69 -26.56 -14.98
N ALA A 321 -26.94 -26.46 -14.52
CA ALA A 321 -27.49 -27.21 -13.40
C ALA A 321 -27.67 -28.72 -13.68
N GLU A 322 -27.33 -29.50 -12.64
CA GLU A 322 -27.91 -30.76 -12.14
C GLU A 322 -27.85 -32.06 -12.97
N GLY A 323 -27.50 -33.14 -12.25
CA GLY A 323 -28.04 -34.48 -12.53
C GLY A 323 -27.10 -35.66 -12.30
N GLU A 324 -27.40 -36.41 -11.23
CA GLU A 324 -27.23 -37.86 -11.04
C GLU A 324 -26.02 -38.42 -10.28
N ALA A 325 -26.38 -39.17 -9.23
CA ALA A 325 -25.55 -39.93 -8.32
C ALA A 325 -25.38 -41.37 -8.83
N VAL A 326 -24.17 -41.91 -8.80
CA VAL A 326 -23.95 -43.36 -8.84
C VAL A 326 -22.82 -43.74 -7.89
N GLY A 327 -23.11 -44.68 -7.00
CA GLY A 327 -22.18 -45.21 -6.01
C GLY A 327 -21.14 -46.18 -6.59
N GLY A 328 -20.01 -46.25 -5.90
CA GLY A 328 -18.94 -47.20 -6.19
C GLY A 328 -17.71 -46.88 -5.33
N LYS A 329 -17.17 -47.91 -4.67
CA LYS A 329 -16.10 -47.89 -3.67
C LYS A 329 -15.06 -46.75 -3.80
N SER A 330 -14.92 -46.04 -2.68
CA SER A 330 -13.92 -45.01 -2.36
C SER A 330 -12.52 -45.30 -2.91
N ILE A 331 -12.03 -44.37 -3.73
CA ILE A 331 -10.62 -44.30 -4.17
C ILE A 331 -9.94 -42.98 -3.71
N PHE A 332 -10.48 -42.26 -2.71
CA PHE A 332 -9.91 -40.97 -2.27
C PHE A 332 -9.59 -40.95 -0.77
N ALA A 333 -8.35 -40.59 -0.42
CA ALA A 333 -7.70 -40.93 0.85
C ALA A 333 -7.36 -39.78 1.80
N ASN A 334 -7.63 -38.49 1.53
CA ASN A 334 -7.40 -37.44 2.53
C ASN A 334 -8.22 -36.16 2.30
N PRO A 335 -8.78 -35.54 3.36
CA PRO A 335 -9.26 -34.17 3.30
C PRO A 335 -8.07 -33.20 3.25
N GLY A 336 -8.08 -32.21 2.34
CA GLY A 336 -7.00 -31.21 2.19
C GLY A 336 -6.69 -30.35 3.42
N ILE A 337 -7.41 -30.55 4.53
CA ILE A 337 -7.13 -30.01 5.87
C ILE A 337 -7.52 -31.03 6.94
N SER A 338 -6.65 -31.27 7.92
CA SER A 338 -6.92 -32.20 9.03
C SER A 338 -7.92 -31.61 10.03
N ILE A 339 -8.59 -32.47 10.79
CA ILE A 339 -9.56 -32.03 11.80
C ILE A 339 -8.91 -31.22 12.91
N GLU A 340 -7.69 -31.57 13.32
CA GLU A 340 -6.91 -30.85 14.33
C GLU A 340 -6.63 -29.42 13.85
N LYS A 341 -6.26 -29.28 12.58
CA LYS A 341 -6.00 -27.97 11.97
C LYS A 341 -7.27 -27.15 11.82
N MET A 342 -8.40 -27.78 11.46
CA MET A 342 -9.71 -27.13 11.44
C MET A 342 -10.10 -26.62 12.83
N VAL A 343 -9.99 -27.45 13.87
CA VAL A 343 -10.29 -27.07 15.27
C VAL A 343 -9.39 -25.91 15.72
N GLY A 344 -8.10 -25.96 15.40
CA GLY A 344 -7.16 -24.87 15.69
C GLY A 344 -7.59 -23.55 15.06
N LEU A 345 -7.90 -23.55 13.76
CA LEU A 345 -8.33 -22.35 13.04
C LEU A 345 -9.65 -21.79 13.60
N VAL A 346 -10.63 -22.66 13.87
CA VAL A 346 -11.92 -22.25 14.44
C VAL A 346 -11.72 -21.63 15.83
N ARG A 347 -10.86 -22.23 16.67
CA ARG A 347 -10.58 -21.70 18.02
C ARG A 347 -9.94 -20.33 17.98
N MET A 348 -8.94 -20.12 17.13
CA MET A 348 -8.30 -18.80 16.99
C MET A 348 -9.27 -17.75 16.43
N ASN A 349 -10.11 -18.12 15.47
CA ASN A 349 -11.07 -17.19 14.87
C ASN A 349 -12.25 -16.90 15.81
N GLY A 350 -12.60 -17.85 16.70
CA GLY A 350 -13.61 -17.71 17.74
C GLY A 350 -13.27 -16.62 18.77
N ILE A 351 -11.98 -16.45 19.12
CA ILE A 351 -11.52 -15.34 19.99
C ILE A 351 -11.87 -13.99 19.36
N ALA A 352 -11.73 -13.88 18.03
CA ALA A 352 -12.08 -12.69 17.29
C ALA A 352 -13.58 -12.58 16.95
N LYS A 353 -14.43 -13.52 17.41
CA LYS A 353 -15.88 -13.60 17.13
C LYS A 353 -16.23 -13.59 15.63
N ARG A 354 -15.37 -14.19 14.79
CA ARG A 354 -15.55 -14.27 13.33
C ARG A 354 -15.86 -15.71 12.91
N ASN A 355 -16.68 -15.86 11.86
CA ASN A 355 -16.89 -17.17 11.26
C ASN A 355 -15.70 -17.52 10.33
N LEU A 356 -15.31 -18.80 10.31
CA LEU A 356 -14.28 -19.30 9.41
C LEU A 356 -14.92 -19.75 8.10
N LEU A 357 -14.31 -19.34 6.98
CA LEU A 357 -14.66 -19.73 5.63
C LEU A 357 -13.51 -20.54 5.04
N LEU A 358 -13.75 -21.81 4.73
CA LEU A 358 -12.84 -22.65 3.97
C LEU A 358 -13.15 -22.50 2.49
N ALA A 359 -12.18 -22.05 1.71
CA ALA A 359 -12.26 -21.92 0.26
C ALA A 359 -11.50 -23.10 -0.38
N TYR A 360 -12.25 -24.09 -0.86
CA TYR A 360 -11.70 -25.27 -1.52
C TYR A 360 -11.53 -24.99 -3.02
N VAL A 361 -10.30 -25.11 -3.52
CA VAL A 361 -9.96 -24.83 -4.92
C VAL A 361 -9.64 -26.13 -5.65
N GLN A 362 -10.41 -26.44 -6.70
CA GLN A 362 -10.20 -27.60 -7.55
C GLN A 362 -9.16 -27.32 -8.65
N ARG A 363 -8.61 -28.37 -9.27
CA ARG A 363 -7.65 -28.28 -10.39
C ARG A 363 -8.17 -27.59 -11.65
N ASN A 364 -9.49 -27.59 -11.85
CA ASN A 364 -10.14 -26.87 -12.94
C ASN A 364 -10.34 -25.36 -12.63
N GLY A 365 -9.97 -24.91 -11.42
CA GLY A 365 -10.15 -23.53 -10.95
C GLY A 365 -11.47 -23.24 -10.25
N THR A 366 -12.36 -24.23 -10.12
CA THR A 366 -13.63 -24.10 -9.39
C THR A 366 -13.37 -23.89 -7.91
N ILE A 367 -14.11 -22.97 -7.29
CA ILE A 367 -13.99 -22.65 -5.87
C ILE A 367 -15.30 -22.96 -5.15
N THR A 368 -15.26 -23.79 -4.12
CA THR A 368 -16.39 -24.03 -3.21
C THR A 368 -16.08 -23.48 -1.82
N TYR A 369 -17.10 -22.94 -1.16
CA TYR A 369 -16.96 -22.26 0.12
C TYR A 369 -17.77 -22.96 1.21
N HIS A 370 -17.10 -23.32 2.30
CA HIS A 370 -17.73 -23.94 3.47
C HIS A 370 -17.53 -23.07 4.70
N THR A 371 -18.60 -22.78 5.44
CA THR A 371 -18.49 -22.08 6.71
C THR A 371 -18.40 -23.08 7.86
N ILE A 372 -17.48 -22.83 8.79
CA ILE A 372 -17.36 -23.59 10.03
C ILE A 372 -17.60 -22.65 11.21
N LYS A 373 -18.45 -23.10 12.13
CA LYS A 373 -18.77 -22.39 13.37
C LYS A 373 -18.56 -23.31 14.56
N TRP A 374 -18.02 -22.76 15.64
CA TRP A 374 -17.94 -23.45 16.91
C TRP A 374 -19.29 -23.35 17.62
N ASN A 375 -19.93 -24.49 17.92
CA ASN A 375 -21.23 -24.53 18.59
C ASN A 375 -21.14 -24.82 20.10
N GLY A 376 -19.94 -24.77 20.67
CA GLY A 376 -19.67 -25.06 22.08
C GLY A 376 -19.01 -26.42 22.29
N PHE A 377 -18.71 -26.72 23.54
CA PHE A 377 -18.20 -28.02 23.97
C PHE A 377 -19.23 -28.64 24.91
N GLU A 378 -19.63 -29.88 24.61
CA GLU A 378 -20.51 -30.67 25.46
C GLU A 378 -19.70 -31.77 26.12
N PHE A 379 -19.78 -31.85 27.44
CA PHE A 379 -19.19 -32.95 28.20
C PHE A 379 -20.30 -33.64 29.00
N GLY A 380 -20.50 -34.93 28.76
CA GLY A 380 -21.54 -35.72 29.43
C GLY A 380 -22.98 -35.24 29.14
N GLY A 381 -23.24 -34.67 27.96
CA GLY A 381 -24.56 -34.15 27.58
C GLY A 381 -24.91 -32.77 28.16
N VAL A 382 -23.98 -32.14 28.90
CA VAL A 382 -24.15 -30.78 29.41
C VAL A 382 -23.33 -29.82 28.56
N LYS A 383 -24.01 -28.83 27.97
CA LYS A 383 -23.34 -27.67 27.35
C LYS A 383 -22.65 -26.87 28.43
N LEU A 384 -21.33 -26.80 28.38
CA LEU A 384 -20.58 -25.86 29.20
C LEU A 384 -20.74 -24.45 28.59
N PRO A 385 -20.97 -23.41 29.41
CA PRO A 385 -21.09 -22.05 28.89
C PRO A 385 -19.78 -21.62 28.21
N SER A 386 -19.94 -21.00 27.05
CA SER A 386 -18.88 -20.53 26.15
C SER A 386 -18.09 -19.35 26.69
#